data_AF-A0A7H9HNP9-F1
#
_entry.id   AF-A0A7H9HNP9-F1
#
_cell.length_a   1.000
_cell.length_b   1.000
_cell.length_c   1.000
_cell.angle_alpha   90.00
_cell.angle_beta   90.00
_cell.angle_gamma   90.00
#
_symmetry.space_group_name_H-M   'P 1'
#
loop_
_entity.id
_entity.type
_entity.pdbx_description
1 polymer ?
#
loop_
_entity_poly.entity_id
_entity_poly.type
_entity_poly.pdbx_seq_one_letter_code
_entity_poly.pdbx_strand_id
1 'polypeptide(L)'
;MEIYIYLIVFAVVLVFVVLLPMVSGIGSFSIDKPVKKSIGKSQRKEPFKFKLSKEDNEPENVSGFSSARKTGKLEVDPRTGLKRRVIGKFDEDPNNYDYDLDELLNEDRVEEEKAQVRRLQKFQGNTEKAYEELV
;
A
#
# COMPACT_ATOMS: atom_id res chain seq x y z
N MET A 1 -51.20 8.14 -20.87
CA MET A 1 -50.37 8.95 -19.95
C MET A 1 -49.44 8.05 -19.13
N GLU A 2 -49.95 6.98 -18.52
CA GLU A 2 -49.16 6.08 -17.68
C GLU A 2 -48.07 5.30 -18.44
N ILE A 3 -48.37 4.82 -19.65
CA ILE A 3 -47.39 4.10 -20.51
C ILE A 3 -46.16 4.96 -20.85
N TYR A 4 -46.35 6.28 -20.99
CA TYR A 4 -45.27 7.21 -21.28
C TYR A 4 -44.35 7.39 -20.08
N ILE A 5 -44.91 7.40 -18.86
CA ILE A 5 -44.14 7.47 -17.62
C ILE A 5 -43.27 6.21 -17.49
N TYR A 6 -43.82 5.03 -17.75
CA TYR A 6 -43.03 3.78 -17.76
C TYR A 6 -41.92 3.80 -18.81
N LEU A 7 -42.17 4.31 -20.01
CA LEU A 7 -41.16 4.46 -21.05
C LEU A 7 -40.03 5.42 -20.64
N ILE A 8 -40.36 6.53 -20.00
CA ILE A 8 -39.37 7.50 -19.50
C ILE A 8 -38.51 6.88 -18.40
N VAL A 9 -39.13 6.22 -17.42
CA VAL A 9 -38.41 5.53 -16.33
C VAL A 9 -37.51 4.43 -16.89
N PHE A 10 -38.02 3.65 -17.85
CA PHE A 10 -37.24 2.60 -18.51
C PHE A 10 -36.01 3.18 -19.26
N ALA A 11 -36.19 4.30 -19.96
CA ALA A 11 -35.09 4.99 -20.64
C ALA A 11 -34.03 5.49 -19.64
N VAL A 12 -34.44 6.04 -18.49
CA VAL A 12 -33.51 6.48 -17.43
C VAL A 12 -32.72 5.29 -16.89
N VAL A 13 -33.38 4.17 -16.59
CA VAL A 13 -32.71 2.96 -16.10
C VAL A 13 -31.68 2.45 -17.11
N LEU A 14 -32.02 2.42 -18.41
CA LEU A 14 -31.09 2.03 -19.47
C LEU A 14 -29.85 2.94 -19.53
N VAL A 15 -30.03 4.25 -19.39
CA VAL A 15 -28.92 5.21 -19.35
C VAL A 15 -27.98 4.91 -18.19
N PHE A 16 -28.51 4.61 -17.00
CA PHE A 16 -27.68 4.25 -15.84
C PHE A 16 -26.92 2.93 -16.05
N VAL A 17 -27.55 1.92 -16.62
CA VAL A 17 -26.90 0.63 -16.91
C VAL A 17 -25.70 0.78 -17.85
N VAL A 18 -25.77 1.72 -18.80
CA VAL A 18 -24.66 2.00 -19.73
C VAL A 18 -23.59 2.92 -19.09
N LEU A 19 -24.01 3.95 -18.34
CA LEU A 19 -23.08 4.91 -17.76
C LEU A 19 -22.30 4.36 -16.56
N LEU A 20 -22.94 3.55 -15.70
CA LEU A 20 -22.30 2.98 -14.52
C LEU A 20 -21.00 2.21 -14.81
N PRO A 21 -20.94 1.26 -15.75
CA PRO A 21 -19.68 0.58 -16.06
C PRO A 21 -18.62 1.53 -16.65
N MET A 22 -19.02 2.60 -17.35
CA MET A 22 -18.09 3.60 -17.91
C MET A 22 -17.47 4.48 -16.83
N VAL A 23 -18.27 4.95 -15.86
CA VAL A 23 -17.79 5.76 -14.73
C VAL A 23 -17.04 4.89 -13.71
N SER A 24 -17.48 3.65 -13.51
CA SER A 24 -16.89 2.75 -12.52
C SER A 24 -15.49 2.27 -12.87
N GLY A 25 -15.00 2.49 -14.10
CA GLY A 25 -13.64 2.13 -14.49
C GLY A 25 -13.33 0.63 -14.48
N ILE A 26 -14.34 -0.22 -14.33
CA ILE A 26 -14.22 -1.70 -14.22
C ILE A 26 -13.63 -2.35 -15.49
N GLY A 27 -13.56 -1.62 -16.61
CA GLY A 27 -12.98 -2.08 -17.87
C GLY A 27 -11.67 -1.41 -18.30
N SER A 28 -11.05 -0.55 -17.48
CA SER A 28 -9.80 0.14 -17.84
C SER A 28 -8.59 -0.78 -17.72
N PHE A 29 -8.51 -1.79 -18.58
CA PHE A 29 -7.29 -2.59 -18.75
C PHE A 29 -6.32 -1.78 -19.64
N SER A 30 -5.46 -1.00 -19.00
CA SER A 30 -4.32 -0.37 -19.67
C SER A 30 -3.37 -1.47 -20.14
N ILE A 31 -3.55 -1.92 -21.38
CA ILE A 31 -2.50 -2.66 -22.09
C ILE A 31 -1.38 -1.67 -22.35
N ASP A 32 -0.45 -1.62 -21.40
CA ASP A 32 0.85 -1.01 -21.59
C ASP A 32 1.53 -1.74 -22.75
N LYS A 33 1.39 -1.18 -23.96
CA LYS A 33 2.13 -1.64 -25.12
C LYS A 33 3.62 -1.51 -24.76
N PRO A 34 4.44 -2.58 -24.86
CA PRO A 34 5.86 -2.46 -24.62
C PRO A 34 6.43 -1.49 -25.66
N VAL A 35 6.81 -0.30 -25.22
CA VAL A 35 7.53 0.67 -26.03
C VAL A 35 8.79 -0.02 -26.53
N LYS A 36 8.83 -0.35 -27.83
CA LYS A 36 10.02 -0.82 -28.54
C LYS A 36 11.10 0.24 -28.32
N LYS A 37 12.01 -0.01 -27.37
CA LYS A 37 13.22 0.79 -27.18
C LYS A 37 14.08 0.65 -28.43
N SER A 38 14.09 1.70 -29.26
CA SER A 38 15.12 1.89 -30.26
C SER A 38 16.47 1.93 -29.56
N ILE A 39 17.37 1.05 -30.00
CA ILE A 39 18.77 1.01 -29.59
C ILE A 39 19.42 2.27 -30.16
N GLY A 40 19.60 3.28 -29.31
CA GLY A 40 20.17 4.57 -29.67
C GLY A 40 20.98 5.15 -28.52
N LYS A 41 22.30 4.94 -28.59
CA LYS A 41 23.40 5.69 -27.98
C LYS A 41 23.20 6.25 -26.55
N SER A 42 23.92 5.61 -25.64
CA SER A 42 24.54 6.15 -24.42
C SER A 42 24.42 7.67 -24.22
N GLN A 43 23.56 8.07 -23.30
CA GLN A 43 23.79 9.26 -22.47
C GLN A 43 23.59 8.83 -21.02
N ARG A 44 24.69 8.87 -20.25
CA ARG A 44 24.66 8.74 -18.79
C ARG A 44 23.71 9.80 -18.24
N LYS A 45 22.49 9.38 -17.87
CA LYS A 45 21.61 10.18 -17.03
C LYS A 45 21.98 9.89 -15.58
N GLU A 46 22.33 10.93 -14.84
CA GLU A 46 22.57 10.86 -13.41
C GLU A 46 21.37 10.24 -12.67
N PRO A 47 21.60 9.52 -11.57
CA PRO A 47 20.50 8.97 -10.78
C PRO A 47 19.65 10.11 -10.21
N PHE A 48 18.36 10.09 -10.54
CA PHE A 48 17.36 11.01 -9.99
C PHE A 48 17.45 11.02 -8.45
N LYS A 49 17.95 12.13 -7.90
CA LYS A 49 17.89 12.43 -6.46
C LYS A 49 16.49 12.93 -6.14
N PHE A 50 15.63 12.02 -5.68
CA PHE A 50 14.35 12.39 -5.11
C PHE A 50 14.60 13.07 -3.75
N LYS A 51 14.43 14.39 -3.68
CA LYS A 51 14.44 15.13 -2.42
C LYS A 51 12.98 15.24 -1.96
N LEU A 52 12.57 14.43 -0.98
CA LEU A 52 11.36 14.72 -0.22
C LEU A 52 11.63 15.96 0.63
N SER A 53 10.94 17.05 0.33
CA SER A 53 10.76 18.17 1.25
C SER A 53 9.99 17.65 2.46
N LYS A 54 10.69 17.48 3.59
CA LYS A 54 10.07 17.37 4.90
C LYS A 54 9.67 18.78 5.32
N GLU A 55 8.38 19.03 5.39
CA GLU A 55 7.81 20.20 6.04
C GLU A 55 7.11 19.68 7.30
N ASP A 56 7.86 19.85 8.39
CA ASP A 56 7.50 20.07 9.78
C ASP A 56 6.62 19.08 10.60
N ASN A 57 7.25 18.65 11.70
CA ASN A 57 6.73 18.25 13.03
C ASN A 57 6.19 16.82 13.23
N GLU A 58 7.08 15.87 13.50
CA GLU A 58 7.12 15.03 14.73
C GLU A 58 8.26 13.98 14.66
N PRO A 59 8.90 13.61 15.80
CA PRO A 59 9.93 12.60 15.83
C PRO A 59 9.33 11.21 16.12
N GLU A 60 8.71 10.58 15.13
CA GLU A 60 8.46 9.13 15.21
C GLU A 60 9.51 8.38 14.39
N ASN A 61 10.37 7.67 15.13
CA ASN A 61 11.23 6.60 14.66
C ASN A 61 10.38 5.46 14.08
N VAL A 62 9.80 5.65 12.90
CA VAL A 62 9.37 4.54 12.06
C VAL A 62 10.51 4.27 11.09
N SER A 63 11.51 3.59 11.63
CA SER A 63 12.41 2.80 10.80
C SER A 63 11.55 1.74 10.12
N GLY A 64 10.97 2.09 8.97
CA GLY A 64 10.48 1.12 7.99
C GLY A 64 11.69 0.34 7.49
N PHE A 65 12.18 -0.57 8.33
CA PHE A 65 13.11 -1.62 7.95
C PHE A 65 12.34 -2.51 6.99
N SER A 66 12.38 -2.15 5.71
CA SER A 66 12.15 -3.13 4.66
C SER A 66 13.22 -4.21 4.85
N SER A 67 12.82 -5.33 5.44
CA SER A 67 13.61 -6.54 5.63
C SER A 67 14.07 -7.17 4.31
N ALA A 68 13.68 -6.60 3.15
CA ALA A 68 14.14 -6.97 1.82
C ALA A 68 15.63 -6.70 1.53
N ARG A 69 16.42 -6.27 2.52
CA ARG A 69 17.88 -6.14 2.42
C ARG A 69 18.61 -7.22 3.22
N LYS A 70 18.56 -8.48 2.76
CA LYS A 70 19.66 -9.43 2.97
C LYS A 70 19.44 -10.68 2.12
N THR A 71 20.52 -11.11 1.46
CA THR A 71 20.74 -12.45 0.86
C THR A 71 20.39 -12.73 -0.61
N GLY A 72 20.14 -11.73 -1.45
CA GLY A 72 20.20 -11.95 -2.91
C GLY A 72 21.65 -12.03 -3.41
N LYS A 73 22.42 -13.07 -3.08
CA LYS A 73 23.75 -13.29 -3.69
C LYS A 73 23.52 -13.47 -5.19
N LEU A 74 23.91 -12.50 -6.02
CA LEU A 74 23.82 -12.64 -7.47
C LEU A 74 24.91 -13.62 -7.91
N GLU A 75 24.53 -14.82 -8.30
CA GLU A 75 25.45 -15.81 -8.84
C GLU A 75 25.79 -15.42 -10.29
N VAL A 76 27.09 -15.30 -10.58
CA VAL A 76 27.61 -15.01 -11.91
C VAL A 76 27.83 -16.34 -12.61
N ASP A 77 27.14 -16.57 -13.73
CA ASP A 77 27.34 -17.77 -14.53
C ASP A 77 28.76 -17.76 -15.14
N PRO A 78 29.63 -18.74 -14.85
CA PRO A 78 31.01 -18.74 -15.32
C PRO A 78 31.13 -18.89 -16.84
N ARG A 79 30.08 -19.37 -17.52
CA ARG A 79 30.09 -19.58 -18.97
C ARG A 79 29.63 -18.35 -19.75
N THR A 80 28.76 -17.54 -19.17
CA THR A 80 28.14 -16.40 -19.87
C THR A 80 28.47 -15.04 -19.23
N GLY A 81 29.01 -15.03 -18.01
CA GLY A 81 29.32 -13.81 -17.25
C GLY A 81 28.10 -12.98 -16.84
N LEU A 82 26.89 -13.44 -17.19
CA LEU A 82 25.64 -12.75 -16.90
C LEU A 82 25.21 -13.05 -15.47
N LYS A 83 24.91 -11.98 -14.72
CA LYS A 83 24.36 -12.08 -13.36
C LYS A 83 22.95 -12.63 -13.43
N ARG A 84 22.72 -13.81 -12.87
CA ARG A 84 21.38 -14.36 -12.73
C ARG A 84 20.81 -13.88 -11.40
N ARG A 85 19.52 -13.51 -11.42
CA ARG A 85 18.79 -13.27 -10.17
C ARG A 85 18.69 -14.64 -9.49
N VAL A 86 19.34 -14.81 -8.35
CA VAL A 86 19.11 -15.98 -7.50
C VAL A 86 17.67 -15.88 -7.04
N ILE A 87 16.84 -16.76 -7.58
CA ILE A 87 15.48 -17.00 -7.10
C ILE A 87 15.70 -17.54 -5.69
N GLY A 88 15.13 -16.87 -4.69
CA GLY A 88 15.31 -17.23 -3.29
C GLY A 88 15.00 -18.71 -3.08
N LYS A 89 15.72 -19.37 -2.17
CA LYS A 89 15.36 -20.73 -1.75
C LYS A 89 14.03 -20.60 -1.02
N PHE A 90 12.97 -21.06 -1.65
CA PHE A 90 11.67 -21.20 -1.01
C PHE A 90 11.66 -22.54 -0.27
N ASP A 91 11.12 -22.56 0.94
CA ASP A 91 10.91 -23.82 1.64
C ASP A 91 9.71 -24.53 1.03
N GLU A 92 9.86 -25.80 0.64
CA GLU A 92 8.80 -26.57 0.01
C GLU A 92 7.84 -27.18 1.04
N ASP A 93 8.17 -27.10 2.35
CA ASP A 93 7.31 -27.60 3.41
C ASP A 93 6.10 -26.68 3.61
N PRO A 94 4.86 -27.12 3.29
CA PRO A 94 3.67 -26.30 3.45
C PRO A 94 3.33 -25.98 4.91
N ASN A 95 4.00 -26.62 5.87
CA ASN A 95 3.82 -26.38 7.30
C ASN A 95 4.85 -25.39 7.87
N ASN A 96 5.91 -25.05 7.13
CA ASN A 96 6.87 -24.05 7.56
C ASN A 96 6.43 -22.67 7.07
N TYR A 97 5.99 -21.83 7.99
CA TYR A 97 5.52 -20.49 7.69
C TYR A 97 6.58 -19.47 8.11
N ASP A 98 6.81 -18.45 7.28
CA ASP A 98 7.72 -17.33 7.56
C ASP A 98 7.22 -16.36 8.66
N TYR A 99 6.17 -16.74 9.40
CA TYR A 99 5.55 -15.92 10.43
C TYR A 99 5.98 -16.38 11.81
N ASP A 100 6.68 -15.52 12.55
CA ASP A 100 6.99 -15.74 13.96
C ASP A 100 5.75 -15.40 14.80
N LEU A 101 5.05 -16.43 15.29
CA LEU A 101 3.84 -16.25 16.12
C LEU A 101 4.10 -15.38 17.35
N ASP A 102 5.30 -15.50 17.93
CA ASP A 102 5.72 -14.70 19.08
C ASP A 102 5.88 -13.21 18.71
N GLU A 103 6.32 -12.89 17.49
CA GLU A 103 6.41 -11.51 17.01
C GLU A 103 5.00 -10.92 16.88
N LEU A 104 4.08 -11.67 16.27
CA LEU A 104 2.70 -11.25 16.07
C LEU A 104 1.95 -11.02 17.40
N LEU A 105 2.11 -11.93 18.36
CA LEU A 105 1.52 -11.82 19.70
C LEU A 105 2.05 -10.61 20.48
N ASN A 106 3.33 -10.28 20.30
CA ASN A 106 3.92 -9.12 20.96
C ASN A 106 3.46 -7.81 20.33
N GLU A 107 3.28 -7.76 19.01
CA GLU A 107 2.70 -6.60 18.32
C GLU A 107 1.28 -6.32 18.82
N ASP A 108 0.43 -7.34 18.90
CA ASP A 108 -0.95 -7.24 19.39
C ASP A 108 -1.01 -6.71 20.84
N ARG A 109 -0.17 -7.23 21.74
CA ARG A 109 -0.12 -6.77 23.14
C ARG A 109 0.27 -5.30 23.25
N VAL A 110 1.28 -4.88 22.50
CA VAL A 110 1.75 -3.49 22.51
C VAL A 110 0.69 -2.54 21.96
N GLU A 111 -0.05 -2.96 20.94
CA GLU A 111 -1.15 -2.16 20.39
C GLU A 111 -2.31 -2.03 21.40
N GLU A 112 -2.67 -3.11 22.08
CA GLU A 112 -3.72 -3.10 23.11
C GLU A 112 -3.36 -2.17 24.28
N GLU A 113 -2.13 -2.25 24.79
CA GLU A 113 -1.64 -1.36 25.85
C GLU A 113 -1.73 0.12 25.45
N LYS A 114 -1.30 0.45 24.22
CA LYS A 114 -1.40 1.82 23.68
C LYS A 114 -2.86 2.27 23.58
N ALA A 115 -3.76 1.39 23.16
CA ALA A 115 -5.19 1.71 23.07
C ALA A 115 -5.79 1.98 24.46
N GLN A 116 -5.42 1.20 25.48
CA GLN A 116 -5.86 1.41 26.86
C GLN A 116 -5.35 2.73 27.44
N VAL A 117 -4.08 3.05 27.22
CA VAL A 117 -3.48 4.34 27.64
C VAL A 117 -4.20 5.52 27.00
N ARG A 118 -4.46 5.45 25.68
CA ARG A 118 -5.22 6.49 24.96
C ARG A 118 -6.64 6.64 25.48
N ARG A 119 -7.30 5.56 25.90
CA ARG A 119 -8.63 5.62 26.53
C ARG A 119 -8.56 6.36 27.87
N LEU A 120 -7.62 5.99 28.75
CA LEU A 120 -7.43 6.64 30.05
C LEU A 120 -7.14 8.13 29.92
N GLN A 121 -6.25 8.53 29.01
CA GLN A 121 -5.93 9.94 28.76
C GLN A 121 -7.16 10.76 28.32
N LYS A 122 -8.05 10.18 27.49
CA LYS A 122 -9.30 10.86 27.10
C LYS A 122 -10.24 11.10 28.29
N PHE A 123 -10.29 10.19 29.25
CA PHE A 123 -11.12 10.37 30.44
C PHE A 123 -10.54 11.42 31.40
N GLN A 124 -9.21 11.42 31.61
CA GLN A 124 -8.54 12.42 32.45
C GLN A 124 -8.64 13.84 31.88
N GLY A 125 -8.42 14.01 30.57
CA GLY A 125 -8.56 15.33 29.94
C GLY A 125 -9.99 15.87 29.93
N ASN A 126 -11.01 15.01 30.04
CA ASN A 126 -12.40 15.43 30.15
C ASN A 126 -12.76 15.87 31.57
N THR A 127 -12.16 15.26 32.61
CA THR A 127 -12.39 15.69 33.99
C THR A 127 -11.82 17.08 34.24
N GLU A 128 -10.62 17.38 33.74
CA GLU A 128 -9.99 18.70 33.90
C GLU A 128 -10.79 19.80 33.22
N LYS A 129 -11.28 19.56 31.99
CA LYS A 129 -12.16 20.49 31.27
C LYS A 129 -13.47 20.77 32.02
N ALA A 130 -14.06 19.74 32.62
CA ALA A 130 -15.29 19.89 33.41
C ALA A 130 -15.07 20.72 34.69
N TYR A 131 -13.87 20.65 35.29
CA TYR A 131 -13.50 21.49 36.43
C TYR A 131 -13.21 22.94 36.02
N GLU A 132 -12.58 23.16 34.86
CA GLU A 132 -12.35 24.51 34.32
C GLU A 132 -13.64 25.23 33.93
N GLU A 133 -14.68 24.51 33.49
CA GLU A 133 -15.98 25.10 33.15
C GLU A 133 -16.81 25.52 34.39
N LEU A 134 -16.45 24.99 35.57
CA LEU A 134 -17.17 25.19 36.84
C LEU A 134 -16.59 26.31 37.71
N VAL A 135 -15.41 26.84 37.38
CA VAL A 135 -14.70 27.94 38.10
C VAL A 135 -14.85 29.25 37.34
#